data_AF-A0A2V9JFL0-F1
#
_entry.id   AF-A0A2V9JFL0-F1
#
_cell.length_a   1.000
_cell.length_b   1.000
_cell.length_c   1.000
_cell.angle_alpha   90.00
_cell.angle_beta   90.00
_cell.angle_gamma   90.00
#
_symmetry.space_group_name_H-M   'P 1'
#
loop_
_entity.id
_entity.type
_entity.pdbx_description
1 polymer ?
#
loop_
_entity_poly.entity_id
_entity_poly.type
_entity_poly.pdbx_seq_one_letter_code
_entity_poly.pdbx_strand_id
1 'polypeptide(L)'
;MKRREFITQTAYGLGAAWLGSKAAFAAKLPGRISATDTVTLGKTGIRTSRLAMGTGTVGVGHHSHQTALGIQGLSDLLWHGYDQGLRFFDLADSYGSHPHAAESLKHVPRDKVAIMT
;
A
#
# COMPACT_ATOMS: atom_id res chain seq x y z
N MET A 1 -63.46 -5.20 -0.44
CA MET A 1 -62.13 -4.87 0.11
C MET A 1 -62.29 -3.93 1.29
N LYS A 2 -61.67 -4.23 2.45
CA LYS A 2 -61.78 -3.37 3.65
C LYS A 2 -60.76 -2.23 3.54
N ARG A 3 -61.22 -0.97 3.57
CA ARG A 3 -60.39 0.24 3.42
C ARG A 3 -59.21 0.29 4.41
N ARG A 4 -59.39 -0.24 5.63
CA ARG A 4 -58.35 -0.32 6.65
C ARG A 4 -57.18 -1.21 6.24
N GLU A 5 -57.46 -2.42 5.74
CA GLU A 5 -56.43 -3.37 5.32
C GLU A 5 -55.60 -2.82 4.15
N PHE A 6 -56.25 -2.15 3.21
CA PHE A 6 -55.58 -1.52 2.07
C PHE A 6 -54.59 -0.43 2.51
N ILE A 7 -55.01 0.48 3.41
CA ILE A 7 -54.14 1.55 3.93
C ILE A 7 -52.95 0.95 4.69
N THR A 8 -53.21 -0.04 5.54
CA THR A 8 -52.18 -0.70 6.35
C THR A 8 -51.15 -1.40 5.47
N GLN A 9 -51.58 -2.20 4.49
CA GLN A 9 -50.66 -2.91 3.59
C GLN A 9 -49.85 -1.95 2.71
N THR A 10 -50.47 -0.87 2.23
CA THR A 10 -49.78 0.15 1.44
C THR A 10 -48.72 0.89 2.26
N ALA A 11 -49.02 1.24 3.51
CA ALA A 11 -48.06 1.87 4.42
C ALA A 11 -46.86 0.95 4.73
N TYR A 12 -47.10 -0.33 4.97
CA TYR A 12 -46.01 -1.31 5.16
C TYR A 12 -45.15 -1.50 3.90
N GLY A 13 -45.77 -1.57 2.72
CA GLY A 13 -45.06 -1.70 1.45
C GLY A 13 -44.16 -0.51 1.14
N LEU A 14 -44.67 0.72 1.34
CA LEU A 14 -43.89 1.95 1.15
C LEU A 14 -42.76 2.08 2.19
N GLY A 15 -43.02 1.73 3.46
CA GLY A 15 -42.00 1.73 4.51
C GLY A 15 -40.86 0.74 4.23
N ALA A 16 -41.19 -0.47 3.77
CA ALA A 16 -40.21 -1.48 3.41
C ALA A 16 -39.37 -1.07 2.19
N ALA A 17 -39.99 -0.50 1.15
CA ALA A 17 -39.29 0.02 -0.02
C ALA A 17 -38.33 1.18 0.33
N TRP A 18 -38.75 2.07 1.23
CA TRP A 18 -37.93 3.20 1.68
C TRP A 18 -36.72 2.78 2.52
N LEU A 19 -36.87 1.80 3.42
CA LEU A 19 -35.75 1.25 4.18
C LEU A 19 -34.80 0.42 3.30
N GLY A 20 -35.34 -0.37 2.37
CA GLY A 20 -34.54 -1.16 1.42
C GLY A 20 -33.72 -0.29 0.47
N SER A 21 -34.25 0.85 0.03
CA SER A 21 -33.53 1.81 -0.83
C SER A 21 -32.39 2.52 -0.10
N LYS A 22 -32.51 2.85 1.20
CA LYS A 22 -31.38 3.44 1.95
C LYS A 22 -30.23 2.45 2.20
N ALA A 23 -30.53 1.17 2.38
CA ALA A 23 -29.51 0.13 2.56
C ALA A 23 -28.77 -0.20 1.25
N ALA A 24 -29.44 -0.09 0.10
CA ALA A 24 -28.88 -0.41 -1.21
C ALA A 24 -27.85 0.63 -1.74
N PHE A 25 -27.81 1.84 -1.18
CA PHE A 25 -26.96 2.94 -1.66
C PHE A 25 -25.85 3.37 -0.69
N ALA A 26 -25.52 2.57 0.31
CA ALA A 26 -24.30 2.77 1.09
C ALA A 26 -23.07 2.38 0.23
N ALA A 27 -22.70 3.25 -0.70
CA ALA A 27 -21.44 3.15 -1.40
C ALA A 27 -20.32 3.19 -0.36
N LYS A 28 -19.56 2.11 -0.24
CA LYS A 28 -18.37 2.05 0.61
C LYS A 28 -17.39 3.08 0.04
N LEU A 29 -17.27 4.23 0.69
CA LEU A 29 -16.29 5.24 0.31
C LEU A 29 -14.93 4.53 0.22
N PRO A 30 -14.13 4.80 -0.83
CA PRO A 30 -12.81 4.21 -0.93
C PRO A 30 -12.06 4.55 0.35
N GLY A 31 -11.56 3.51 1.04
CA GLY A 31 -10.78 3.67 2.26
C GLY A 31 -9.57 4.58 1.99
N ARG A 32 -9.11 5.26 3.03
CA ARG A 32 -7.92 6.11 2.95
C ARG A 32 -6.72 5.25 2.51
N ILE A 33 -6.11 5.62 1.39
CA ILE A 33 -4.92 4.94 0.86
C ILE A 33 -3.72 5.25 1.78
N SER A 34 -2.97 4.22 2.13
CA SER A 34 -1.71 4.31 2.88
C SER A 34 -0.51 3.94 2.02
N ALA A 35 0.66 4.50 2.33
CA ALA A 35 1.94 4.10 1.74
C ALA A 35 2.28 2.63 2.04
N THR A 36 1.81 2.12 3.17
CA THR A 36 2.06 0.76 3.67
C THR A 36 1.00 -0.25 3.22
N ASP A 37 -0.02 0.18 2.46
CA ASP A 37 -1.02 -0.73 1.90
C ASP A 37 -0.32 -1.83 1.09
N THR A 38 -0.69 -3.09 1.33
CA THR A 38 -0.16 -4.19 0.52
C THR A 38 -0.84 -4.19 -0.84
N VAL A 39 -0.05 -4.14 -1.90
CA VAL A 39 -0.50 -4.19 -3.29
C VAL A 39 0.18 -5.33 -4.04
N THR A 40 -0.52 -5.91 -5.02
CA THR A 40 0.07 -6.87 -5.96
C THR A 40 0.52 -6.14 -7.21
N LEU A 41 1.78 -6.32 -7.62
CA LEU A 41 2.33 -5.69 -8.81
C LEU A 41 1.79 -6.36 -10.09
N GLY A 42 0.78 -5.75 -10.71
CA GLY A 42 0.15 -6.27 -11.94
C GLY A 42 -0.32 -7.72 -11.77
N LYS A 43 0.07 -8.59 -12.71
CA LYS A 43 -0.24 -10.03 -12.70
C LYS A 43 0.91 -10.90 -12.18
N THR A 44 1.94 -10.31 -11.57
CA THR A 44 3.16 -11.03 -11.17
C THR A 44 2.98 -11.91 -9.94
N GLY A 45 1.96 -11.63 -9.12
CA GLY A 45 1.78 -12.25 -7.80
C GLY A 45 2.70 -11.67 -6.71
N ILE A 46 3.62 -10.76 -7.05
CA ILE A 46 4.50 -10.09 -6.08
C ILE A 46 3.67 -9.13 -5.25
N ARG A 47 3.61 -9.38 -3.93
CA ARG A 47 2.95 -8.51 -2.96
C ARG A 47 3.99 -7.65 -2.24
N THR A 48 3.74 -6.36 -2.16
CA THR A 48 4.64 -5.41 -1.51
C THR A 48 3.89 -4.18 -0.99
N SER A 49 4.57 -3.24 -0.34
CA SER A 49 3.97 -1.96 0.05
C SER A 49 3.67 -1.10 -1.17
N ARG A 50 2.62 -0.29 -1.09
CA ARG A 50 2.22 0.63 -2.16
C ARG A 50 3.31 1.63 -2.51
N LEU A 51 4.02 2.13 -1.50
CA LEU A 51 5.18 2.99 -1.66
C LEU A 51 6.48 2.18 -1.69
N ALA A 52 7.36 2.52 -2.62
CA ALA A 52 8.73 2.02 -2.66
C ALA A 52 9.71 2.99 -2.03
N MET A 53 10.77 2.45 -1.44
CA MET A 53 11.92 3.20 -0.97
C MET A 53 12.93 3.32 -2.10
N GLY A 54 12.88 4.46 -2.80
CA GLY A 54 13.79 4.79 -3.90
C GLY A 54 15.16 5.24 -3.40
N THR A 55 16.21 4.75 -4.06
CA THR A 55 17.62 5.07 -3.72
C THR A 55 18.33 5.91 -4.79
N GLY A 56 17.61 6.42 -5.79
CA GLY A 56 18.18 7.03 -7.01
C GLY A 56 18.10 8.55 -7.14
N THR A 57 17.96 9.32 -6.06
CA THR A 57 17.92 10.79 -6.18
C THR A 57 19.27 11.30 -6.71
N VAL A 58 19.26 11.87 -7.92
CA VAL A 58 20.49 12.21 -8.67
C VAL A 58 21.41 10.98 -8.82
N GLY A 59 20.81 9.83 -9.15
CA GLY A 59 21.48 8.54 -9.24
C GLY A 59 22.22 8.31 -10.56
N VAL A 60 23.54 8.53 -10.58
CA VAL A 60 24.41 8.29 -11.75
C VAL A 60 25.85 8.01 -11.30
N GLY A 61 26.59 7.22 -12.08
CA GLY A 61 28.02 6.98 -11.82
C GLY A 61 28.31 6.24 -10.51
N HIS A 62 27.43 5.31 -10.12
CA HIS A 62 27.49 4.55 -8.86
C HIS A 62 27.30 5.41 -7.60
N HIS A 63 26.53 6.50 -7.71
CA HIS A 63 26.28 7.41 -6.61
C HIS A 63 24.89 8.03 -6.69
N SER A 64 24.29 8.36 -5.55
CA SER A 64 23.05 9.11 -5.39
C SER A 64 23.09 9.88 -4.06
N HIS A 65 22.14 10.79 -3.82
CA HIS A 65 22.04 11.46 -2.52
C HIS A 65 21.81 10.47 -1.37
N GLN A 66 21.15 9.35 -1.64
CA GLN A 66 20.93 8.30 -0.65
C GLN A 66 22.22 7.54 -0.35
N THR A 67 22.99 7.15 -1.37
CA THR A 67 24.25 6.43 -1.14
C THR A 67 25.33 7.33 -0.54
N ALA A 68 25.23 8.66 -0.71
CA ALA A 68 26.05 9.65 -0.02
C ALA A 68 25.94 9.61 1.52
N LEU A 69 24.88 9.01 2.07
CA LEU A 69 24.74 8.77 3.51
C LEU A 69 25.72 7.71 4.05
N GLY A 70 26.47 7.06 3.16
CA GLY A 70 27.33 5.92 3.50
C GLY A 70 26.55 4.63 3.69
N ILE A 71 27.28 3.52 3.86
CA ILE A 71 26.69 2.18 3.97
C ILE A 71 25.65 2.11 5.09
N GLN A 72 26.03 2.53 6.30
CA GLN A 72 25.14 2.47 7.46
C GLN A 72 23.98 3.46 7.34
N GLY A 73 24.22 4.70 6.90
CA GLY A 73 23.15 5.70 6.83
C GLY A 73 22.00 5.32 5.89
N LEU A 74 22.29 4.77 4.71
CA LEU A 74 21.23 4.26 3.83
C LEU A 74 20.66 2.92 4.31
N SER A 75 21.48 2.05 4.89
CA SER A 75 21.01 0.79 5.49
C SER A 75 19.97 1.05 6.59
N ASP A 76 20.25 1.99 7.49
CA ASP A 76 19.39 2.40 8.58
C ASP A 76 18.10 3.04 8.05
N LEU A 77 18.18 3.82 6.97
CA LEU A 77 16.98 4.40 6.33
C LEU A 77 16.07 3.30 5.76
N LEU A 78 16.63 2.30 5.07
CA LEU A 78 15.88 1.17 4.54
C LEU A 78 15.28 0.30 5.65
N TRP A 79 16.05 0.05 6.71
CA TRP A 79 15.57 -0.68 7.89
C TRP A 79 14.45 0.11 8.59
N HIS A 80 14.64 1.40 8.83
CA HIS A 80 13.60 2.24 9.43
C HIS A 80 12.30 2.20 8.62
N GLY A 81 12.38 2.32 7.28
CA GLY A 81 11.19 2.20 6.44
C GLY A 81 10.53 0.81 6.52
N TYR A 82 11.32 -0.26 6.67
CA TYR A 82 10.79 -1.58 6.97
C TYR A 82 10.05 -1.63 8.31
N ASP A 83 10.60 -1.05 9.39
CA ASP A 83 9.92 -0.97 10.68
C ASP A 83 8.62 -0.14 10.60
N GLN A 84 8.58 0.85 9.72
CA GLN A 84 7.37 1.64 9.43
C GLN A 84 6.38 0.95 8.49
N GLY A 85 6.65 -0.28 8.03
CA GLY A 85 5.71 -1.08 7.24
C GLY A 85 5.95 -1.07 5.72
N LEU A 86 7.02 -0.43 5.24
CA LEU A 86 7.41 -0.51 3.83
C LEU A 86 8.08 -1.86 3.54
N ARG A 87 7.83 -2.40 2.34
CA ARG A 87 8.29 -3.73 1.92
C ARG A 87 8.91 -3.72 0.52
N PHE A 88 9.01 -2.56 -0.12
CA PHE A 88 9.50 -2.42 -1.49
C PHE A 88 10.76 -1.57 -1.57
N PHE A 89 11.89 -2.18 -1.95
CA PHE A 89 13.18 -1.49 -2.12
C PHE A 89 13.45 -1.31 -3.62
N ASP A 90 13.86 -0.10 -4.02
CA ASP A 90 14.24 0.25 -5.39
C ASP A 90 15.72 0.64 -5.43
N LEU A 91 16.50 -0.15 -6.17
CA LEU A 91 17.96 -0.09 -6.26
C LEU A 91 18.39 0.01 -7.74
N ALA A 92 19.65 0.38 -7.97
CA ALA A 92 20.28 0.23 -9.28
C ALA A 92 21.80 0.29 -9.18
N ASP A 93 22.49 -0.28 -10.17
CA ASP A 93 23.94 -0.15 -10.33
C ASP A 93 24.35 1.32 -10.45
N SER A 94 23.62 2.10 -11.24
CA SER A 94 23.89 3.53 -11.44
C SER A 94 23.80 4.36 -10.16
N TYR A 95 23.01 3.92 -9.18
CA TYR A 95 22.85 4.58 -7.88
C TYR A 95 23.94 4.19 -6.88
N GLY A 96 24.58 3.04 -7.10
CA GLY A 96 25.54 2.44 -6.18
C GLY A 96 24.90 1.81 -4.94
N SER A 97 23.59 1.51 -4.96
CA SER A 97 22.83 1.21 -3.74
C SER A 97 22.88 -0.25 -3.26
N HIS A 98 23.39 -1.17 -4.07
CA HIS A 98 23.48 -2.60 -3.74
C HIS A 98 24.19 -2.91 -2.41
N PRO A 99 25.38 -2.35 -2.10
CA PRO A 99 26.07 -2.63 -0.84
C PRO A 99 25.29 -2.15 0.39
N HIS A 100 24.54 -1.05 0.26
CA HIS A 100 23.73 -0.48 1.33
C HIS A 100 22.50 -1.35 1.63
N ALA A 101 21.85 -1.87 0.57
CA ALA A 101 20.76 -2.82 0.73
C ALA A 101 21.23 -4.16 1.30
N ALA A 102 22.41 -4.64 0.89
CA ALA A 102 23.02 -5.85 1.46
C ALA A 102 23.28 -5.70 2.96
N GLU A 103 23.71 -4.52 3.42
CA GLU A 103 23.82 -4.22 4.84
C GLU A 103 22.47 -4.26 5.55
N SER A 104 21.44 -3.60 5.00
CA SER A 104 20.09 -3.55 5.59
C SER A 104 19.47 -4.95 5.73
N LEU A 105 19.70 -5.83 4.75
CA LEU A 105 19.21 -7.21 4.75
C LEU A 105 19.86 -8.12 5.79
N LYS A 106 20.89 -7.67 6.52
CA LYS A 106 21.37 -8.36 7.73
C LYS A 106 20.40 -8.21 8.89
N HIS A 107 19.59 -7.15 8.89
CA HIS A 107 18.62 -6.82 9.94
C HIS A 107 17.17 -7.05 9.49
N VAL A 108 16.91 -6.93 8.18
CA VAL A 108 15.59 -7.14 7.58
C VAL A 108 15.45 -8.56 7.01
N PRO A 109 14.43 -9.35 7.41
CA PRO A 109 14.21 -10.67 6.84
C PRO A 109 13.98 -10.61 5.32
N ARG A 110 14.86 -11.28 4.57
CA ARG A 110 14.87 -11.20 3.10
C ARG A 110 13.56 -11.64 2.45
N ASP A 111 12.83 -12.59 3.04
CA ASP A 111 11.54 -13.09 2.54
C ASP A 111 10.39 -12.08 2.69
N LYS A 112 10.59 -11.00 3.45
CA LYS A 112 9.58 -9.97 3.69
C LYS A 112 9.67 -8.78 2.74
N VAL A 113 10.72 -8.66 1.94
CA VAL A 113 10.91 -7.49 1.05
C VAL A 113 10.98 -7.88 -0.42
N ALA A 114 10.32 -7.09 -1.24
CA ALA A 114 10.49 -7.09 -2.70
C ALA A 114 11.60 -6.10 -3.07
N ILE A 115 12.50 -6.52 -3.95
CA ILE A 115 13.62 -5.71 -4.43
C ILE A 115 13.47 -5.56 -5.95
N MET A 116 13.46 -4.32 -6.43
CA MET A 116 13.61 -3.97 -7.83
C MET A 116 15.02 -3.44 -8.04
N THR A 117 15.69 -3.94 -9.07
CA THR A 117 17.05 -3.54 -9.44
C THR A 117 17.33 -3.77 -10.91
#